data_AF-A0A8S2TIU8-F1
#
_entry.id   AF-A0A8S2TIU8-F1
#
_cell.length_a   1.000
_cell.length_b   1.000
_cell.length_c   1.000
_cell.angle_alpha   90.00
_cell.angle_beta   90.00
_cell.angle_gamma   90.00
#
_symmetry.space_group_name_H-M   'P 1'
#
loop_
_entity.id
_entity.type
_entity.pdbx_description
1 polymer ?
#
loop_
_entity_poly.entity_id
_entity_poly.type
_entity_poly.pdbx_seq_one_letter_code
_entity_poly.pdbx_strand_id
1 'polypeptide(L)'
;LALAFEPNKQIYLLSGSQDCTIRLWHLSTWSCLVVYKMHFQCILDVTFASNGHMFASCSIDGLVCLWTIDKISPFRIYPEYGHSGPINLVEF
;
A
#
# COMPACT_ATOMS: atom_id res chain seq x y z
N LEU A 1 -0.97 -11.84 3.20
CA LEU A 1 -0.50 -11.79 1.79
C LEU A 1 -1.40 -10.77 1.12
N ALA A 2 -0.85 -9.64 0.68
CA ALA A 2 -1.62 -8.51 0.17
C ALA A 2 -1.21 -8.23 -1.28
N LEU A 3 -2.17 -8.22 -2.20
CA LEU A 3 -1.97 -8.00 -3.63
C LEU A 3 -3.14 -7.21 -4.20
N ALA A 4 -2.87 -6.15 -4.97
CA ALA A 4 -3.90 -5.36 -5.62
C ALA A 4 -3.48 -4.95 -7.03
N PHE A 5 -4.39 -5.12 -8.00
CA PHE A 5 -4.20 -4.66 -9.37
C PHE A 5 -4.76 -3.26 -9.54
N GLU A 6 -4.08 -2.44 -10.34
CA GLU A 6 -4.59 -1.14 -10.75
C GLU A 6 -5.90 -1.34 -11.57
N PRO A 7 -7.01 -0.73 -11.15
CA PRO A 7 -8.35 -1.15 -11.59
C PRO A 7 -8.67 -0.84 -13.05
N ASN A 8 -8.02 0.17 -13.66
CA ASN A 8 -8.42 0.68 -14.97
C ASN A 8 -7.54 0.15 -16.09
N LYS A 9 -6.25 0.45 -16.04
CA LYS A 9 -5.33 0.16 -17.14
C LYS A 9 -4.62 -1.18 -16.96
N GLN A 10 -4.68 -1.77 -15.76
CA GLN A 10 -3.94 -2.96 -15.35
C GLN A 10 -2.45 -2.87 -15.71
N ILE A 11 -1.87 -1.69 -15.56
CA ILE A 11 -0.44 -1.44 -15.83
C ILE A 11 0.39 -1.77 -14.59
N TYR A 12 -0.20 -1.57 -13.41
CA TYR A 12 0.50 -1.67 -12.15
C TYR A 12 -0.07 -2.74 -11.22
N LEU A 13 0.82 -3.32 -10.41
CA LEU A 13 0.49 -4.24 -9.32
C LEU A 13 1.12 -3.72 -8.03
N LEU A 14 0.37 -3.79 -6.94
CA LEU A 14 0.87 -3.59 -5.59
C LEU A 14 1.02 -4.94 -4.89
N SER A 15 2.10 -5.08 -4.13
CA SER A 15 2.29 -6.20 -3.22
C SER A 15 2.73 -5.71 -1.84
N GLY A 16 2.04 -6.14 -0.79
CA GLY A 16 2.44 -5.93 0.61
C GLY A 16 3.11 -7.17 1.19
N SER A 17 4.15 -6.98 2.01
CA SER A 17 4.99 -8.05 2.53
C SER A 17 5.19 -7.99 4.05
N GLN A 18 5.61 -9.12 4.62
CA GLN A 18 6.07 -9.21 6.00
C GLN A 18 7.39 -8.45 6.24
N ASP A 19 8.11 -8.09 5.18
CA ASP A 19 9.29 -7.21 5.26
C ASP A 19 8.95 -5.74 5.55
N CYS A 20 7.69 -5.45 5.90
CA CYS A 20 7.15 -4.12 6.22
C CYS A 20 7.13 -3.16 5.01
N THR A 21 7.31 -3.67 3.79
CA THR A 21 7.31 -2.85 2.58
C THR A 21 6.12 -3.15 1.67
N ILE A 22 5.79 -2.16 0.85
CA ILE A 22 4.86 -2.29 -0.25
C ILE A 22 5.65 -2.00 -1.53
N ARG A 23 5.42 -2.79 -2.56
CA ARG A 23 6.12 -2.65 -3.84
C ARG A 23 5.14 -2.38 -4.96
N LEU A 24 5.50 -1.44 -5.83
CA LEU A 24 4.82 -1.18 -7.09
C LEU A 24 5.57 -1.87 -8.22
N TRP A 25 4.84 -2.65 -9.00
CA TRP A 25 5.37 -3.39 -10.13
C TRP A 25 4.74 -2.89 -11.42
N HIS A 26 5.55 -2.79 -12.47
CA HIS A 26 5.04 -2.60 -13.83
C HIS A 26 4.82 -3.96 -14.48
N LEU A 27 3.59 -4.25 -14.92
CA LEU A 27 3.19 -5.60 -15.31
C LEU A 27 3.79 -6.07 -16.64
N SER A 28 4.06 -5.17 -17.59
CA SER A 28 4.64 -5.59 -18.88
C SER A 28 6.14 -5.86 -18.82
N THR A 29 6.86 -5.18 -17.93
CA THR A 29 8.32 -5.33 -17.74
C THR A 29 8.68 -6.17 -16.54
N TRP A 30 7.71 -6.49 -15.68
CA TRP A 30 7.89 -7.17 -14.38
C TRP A 30 8.93 -6.50 -13.47
N SER A 31 9.16 -5.20 -13.66
CA SER A 31 10.13 -4.43 -12.89
C SER A 31 9.48 -3.81 -11.66
N CYS A 32 10.16 -3.92 -10.51
CA CYS A 32 9.81 -3.16 -9.31
C CYS A 32 10.15 -1.68 -9.54
N LEU A 33 9.14 -0.82 -9.62
CA LEU A 33 9.30 0.61 -9.86
C LEU A 33 9.59 1.36 -8.56
N VAL A 34 8.86 1.04 -7.50
CA VAL A 34 8.91 1.77 -6.22
C VAL A 34 8.83 0.79 -5.06
N VAL A 35 9.56 1.09 -3.99
CA VAL A 35 9.45 0.41 -2.70
C VAL A 35 9.01 1.44 -1.67
N TYR A 36 7.77 1.34 -1.23
CA TYR A 36 7.18 2.19 -0.21
C TYR A 36 7.53 1.65 1.18
N LYS A 37 8.14 2.50 2.00
CA LYS A 37 8.58 2.18 3.36
C LYS A 37 7.99 3.19 4.33
N MET A 38 7.07 2.75 5.17
CA MET A 38 6.52 3.58 6.25
C MET A 38 6.00 2.73 7.41
N HIS A 39 5.41 1.58 7.10
CA HIS A 39 4.97 0.65 8.14
C HIS A 39 6.15 0.08 8.92
N PHE A 40 5.94 -0.12 10.20
CA PHE A 40 6.94 -0.66 11.14
C PHE A 40 6.75 -2.16 11.39
N GLN A 41 5.68 -2.73 10.83
CA GLN A 41 5.33 -4.14 10.93
C GLN A 41 4.74 -4.65 9.61
N CYS A 42 4.42 -5.95 9.58
CA CYS A 42 3.92 -6.65 8.40
C CYS A 42 2.73 -5.93 7.77
N ILE A 43 2.78 -5.79 6.44
CA ILE A 43 1.62 -5.34 5.67
C ILE A 43 0.59 -6.47 5.66
N LEU A 44 -0.61 -6.15 6.11
CA LEU A 44 -1.73 -7.09 6.14
C LEU A 44 -2.55 -6.99 4.87
N ASP A 45 -2.77 -5.78 4.38
CA ASP A 45 -3.56 -5.53 3.17
C ASP A 45 -3.12 -4.28 2.41
N VAL A 46 -3.42 -4.26 1.11
CA VAL A 46 -3.24 -3.12 0.20
C VAL A 46 -4.39 -3.07 -0.79
N THR A 47 -4.90 -1.88 -1.08
CA THR A 47 -5.96 -1.71 -2.08
C THR A 47 -5.72 -0.48 -2.94
N PHE A 48 -6.09 -0.55 -4.22
CA PHE A 48 -6.05 0.60 -5.13
C PHE A 48 -7.34 1.41 -5.01
N ALA A 49 -7.21 2.74 -5.05
CA ALA A 49 -8.36 3.58 -5.28
C ALA A 49 -8.87 3.38 -6.72
N SER A 50 -10.18 3.53 -6.93
CA SER A 50 -10.82 3.39 -8.25
C SER A 50 -10.25 4.31 -9.33
N ASN A 51 -9.65 5.44 -8.93
CA ASN A 51 -8.98 6.36 -9.84
C ASN A 51 -7.59 5.89 -10.32
N GLY A 52 -7.00 4.86 -9.71
CA GLY A 52 -5.67 4.32 -10.06
C GLY A 52 -4.47 5.19 -9.66
N HIS A 53 -4.69 6.38 -9.11
CA HIS A 53 -3.62 7.32 -8.72
C HIS A 53 -3.20 7.18 -7.25
N MET A 54 -4.07 6.57 -6.44
CA MET A 54 -3.86 6.40 -5.01
C MET A 54 -4.03 4.94 -4.60
N PHE A 55 -3.44 4.60 -3.46
CA PHE A 55 -3.67 3.32 -2.81
C PHE A 55 -3.60 3.48 -1.29
N ALA A 56 -4.17 2.51 -0.59
CA ALA A 56 -4.17 2.43 0.87
C ALA A 56 -3.47 1.15 1.30
N SER A 57 -2.91 1.18 2.50
CA SER A 57 -2.33 0.01 3.13
C SER A 57 -2.60 -0.01 4.61
N CYS A 58 -2.65 -1.20 5.17
CA CYS A 58 -2.79 -1.41 6.60
C CYS A 58 -1.82 -2.49 7.10
N SER A 59 -1.49 -2.43 8.39
CA SER A 59 -0.40 -3.20 8.99
C SER A 59 -0.73 -3.62 10.42
N ILE A 60 0.05 -4.57 10.91
CA ILE A 60 0.08 -4.98 12.32
C ILE A 60 0.42 -3.80 13.25
N ASP A 61 1.09 -2.76 12.74
CA ASP A 61 1.45 -1.55 13.52
C ASP A 61 0.27 -0.65 13.89
N GLY A 62 -0.95 -0.99 13.46
CA GLY A 62 -2.17 -0.25 13.78
C GLY A 62 -2.37 1.01 12.95
N LEU A 63 -1.57 1.21 11.90
CA LEU A 63 -1.68 2.37 11.01
C LEU A 63 -2.37 2.00 9.69
N VAL A 64 -3.21 2.92 9.22
CA VAL A 64 -3.63 3.00 7.81
C VAL A 64 -2.83 4.11 7.15
N CYS A 65 -2.34 3.84 5.95
CA CYS A 65 -1.49 4.76 5.21
C CYS A 65 -2.05 4.99 3.82
N LEU A 66 -2.10 6.25 3.39
CA LEU A 66 -2.52 6.64 2.05
C LEU A 66 -1.32 7.06 1.22
N TRP A 67 -1.32 6.63 -0.03
CA TRP A 67 -0.20 6.78 -0.93
C TRP A 67 -0.66 7.33 -2.27
N THR A 68 0.25 7.99 -2.97
CA THR A 68 0.06 8.42 -4.36
C THR A 68 1.10 7.72 -5.21
N ILE A 69 0.70 7.13 -6.34
CA ILE A 69 1.60 6.36 -7.20
C ILE A 69 2.74 7.22 -7.77
N ASP A 70 2.46 8.50 -8.06
CA ASP A 70 3.41 9.42 -8.69
C ASP A 70 4.33 10.16 -7.70
N LYS A 71 4.08 10.05 -6.39
CA LYS A 71 4.87 10.70 -5.35
C LYS A 71 5.46 9.66 -4.41
N ILE A 72 6.79 9.68 -4.28
CA ILE A 72 7.51 8.82 -3.33
C ILE A 72 7.13 9.16 -1.86
N SER A 73 6.61 10.36 -1.62
CA SER A 73 6.16 10.80 -0.30
C SER A 73 4.75 10.28 0.03
N PRO A 74 4.56 9.48 1.09
CA PRO A 74 3.23 9.11 1.57
C PRO A 74 2.45 10.32 2.07
N PHE A 75 1.11 10.24 1.97
CA PHE A 75 0.22 11.07 2.78
C PHE A 75 -0.04 10.32 4.09
N ARG A 76 0.62 10.76 5.16
CA ARG A 76 0.63 10.05 6.45
C ARG A 76 -0.61 10.38 7.26
N ILE A 77 -1.31 9.37 7.75
CA ILE A 77 -2.21 9.52 8.89
C ILE A 77 -1.34 9.40 10.15
N TYR A 78 -1.38 10.39 11.03
CA TYR A 78 -0.48 10.44 12.18
C TYR A 78 -0.81 9.30 13.18
N PRO A 79 0.22 8.66 13.78
CA PRO A 79 0.03 7.54 14.71
C PRO A 79 -0.86 7.86 15.91
N GLU A 80 -0.95 9.14 16.28
CA GLU A 80 -1.77 9.65 17.38
C GLU A 80 -3.29 9.45 17.17
N TYR A 81 -3.72 9.08 15.96
CA TYR A 81 -5.11 8.73 15.64
C TYR A 81 -5.27 7.31 15.04
N GLY A 82 -4.24 6.46 15.15
CA GLY A 82 -4.27 5.07 14.66
C GLY A 82 -5.04 4.10 15.56
N HIS A 83 -5.31 2.89 15.05
CA HIS A 83 -5.89 1.83 15.88
C HIS A 83 -4.85 1.31 16.89
N SER A 84 -5.29 0.91 18.08
CA SER A 84 -4.43 0.37 19.13
C SER A 84 -4.00 -1.09 18.90
N GLY A 85 -4.29 -1.66 17.73
CA GLY A 85 -4.02 -3.04 17.39
C GLY A 85 -4.01 -3.28 15.87
N PRO A 86 -3.75 -4.52 15.44
CA PRO A 86 -3.59 -4.85 14.03
C PRO A 86 -4.83 -4.49 13.20
N ILE A 87 -4.59 -3.91 12.02
CA ILE A 87 -5.64 -3.64 11.03
C ILE A 87 -5.53 -4.67 9.93
N ASN A 88 -6.53 -5.54 9.83
CA ASN A 88 -6.46 -6.72 8.98
C ASN A 88 -6.84 -6.47 7.51
N LEU A 89 -7.60 -5.40 7.23
CA LEU A 89 -8.19 -5.15 5.91
C LEU A 89 -8.32 -3.64 5.69
N VAL A 90 -8.19 -3.22 4.43
CA VAL A 90 -8.49 -1.86 3.98
C VAL A 90 -9.12 -1.90 2.58
N GLU A 91 -10.17 -1.11 2.37
CA GLU A 91 -10.96 -1.06 1.13
C GLU A 91 -11.26 0.42 0.76
N PHE A 92 -11.49 0.69 -0.53
CA PHE A 92 -11.86 2.02 -1.05
C PHE A 92 -13.32 2.10 -1.50
#